data_AF-A0A1H6FYF5-F1
#
_entry.id   AF-A0A1H6FYF5-F1
#
_cell.length_a   1.000
_cell.length_b   1.000
_cell.length_c   1.000
_cell.angle_alpha   90.00
_cell.angle_beta   90.00
_cell.angle_gamma   90.00
#
_symmetry.space_group_name_H-M   'P 1'
#
loop_
_entity.id
_entity.type
_entity.pdbx_description
1 polymer ?
#
loop_
_entity_poly.entity_id
_entity_poly.type
_entity_poly.pdbx_seq_one_letter_code
_entity_poly.pdbx_strand_id
1 'polypeptide(L)'
;MILKTNMIRLAVCTLAPLAAAGLALVVPAIAQSSNALASVQSHLKSTSSMTAEFVQTDRNGQRLTGQLTLKRPGKIRFQYQKGVPLLIVGDGSSLTMIDYEVRQVQRWPVKNSPLGALLDPDRDLTKYAKVLPTGNGDVLSVEVKDPKRPEYGTITMVFVRDGAAPGGLRLRGWVALDSQNNRTRIDLSNQKFNVAVADSAFKWTDPRPKQRGRVG
;
A
#
# COMPACT_ATOMS: atom_id res chain seq x y z
N MET A 1 -50.36 -38.79 -64.26
CA MET A 1 -50.14 -39.97 -65.12
C MET A 1 -48.74 -40.50 -64.82
N ILE A 2 -48.66 -41.67 -64.16
CA ILE A 2 -47.65 -42.74 -64.31
C ILE A 2 -46.16 -42.35 -64.08
N LEU A 3 -45.56 -42.63 -62.90
CA LEU A 3 -44.93 -43.88 -62.41
C LEU A 3 -43.42 -44.00 -62.73
N LYS A 4 -42.59 -44.26 -61.70
CA LYS A 4 -41.44 -45.21 -61.63
C LYS A 4 -40.53 -44.81 -60.44
N THR A 5 -40.58 -45.48 -59.29
CA THR A 5 -39.95 -46.78 -58.91
C THR A 5 -38.43 -46.69 -58.69
N ASN A 6 -38.08 -46.59 -57.40
CA ASN A 6 -37.14 -47.41 -56.60
C ASN A 6 -35.69 -47.63 -57.07
N MET A 7 -34.71 -47.36 -56.19
CA MET A 7 -33.70 -48.34 -55.77
C MET A 7 -32.85 -47.84 -54.57
N ILE A 8 -32.79 -48.72 -53.56
CA ILE A 8 -32.03 -48.64 -52.32
C ILE A 8 -30.53 -48.83 -52.57
N ARG A 9 -29.67 -48.03 -51.93
CA ARG A 9 -28.33 -48.46 -51.44
C ARG A 9 -27.96 -47.74 -50.15
N LEU A 10 -27.75 -48.52 -49.08
CA LEU A 10 -27.10 -48.11 -47.83
C LEU A 10 -25.59 -47.91 -48.08
N ALA A 11 -25.01 -46.85 -47.53
CA ALA A 11 -23.62 -46.82 -47.06
C ALA A 11 -23.45 -45.71 -46.02
N VAL A 12 -23.17 -46.11 -44.78
CA VAL A 12 -22.73 -45.25 -43.68
C VAL A 12 -21.22 -45.05 -43.82
N CYS A 13 -20.74 -43.81 -43.74
CA CYS A 13 -19.41 -43.50 -43.20
C CYS A 13 -19.33 -42.02 -42.80
N THR A 14 -19.13 -41.81 -41.51
CA THR A 14 -18.90 -40.54 -40.80
C THR A 14 -17.57 -39.89 -41.19
N LEU A 15 -17.52 -38.55 -41.30
CA LEU A 15 -16.31 -37.75 -41.06
C LEU A 15 -16.68 -36.33 -40.62
N ALA A 16 -16.05 -35.91 -39.52
CA ALA A 16 -16.40 -34.81 -38.63
C ALA A 16 -15.95 -33.41 -39.13
N PRO A 17 -16.52 -32.31 -38.59
CA PRO A 17 -15.97 -30.97 -38.77
C PRO A 17 -14.80 -30.74 -37.79
N LEU A 18 -13.62 -30.38 -38.30
CA LEU A 18 -12.52 -29.87 -37.48
C LEU A 18 -12.90 -28.47 -36.95
N ALA A 19 -13.23 -28.41 -35.66
CA ALA A 19 -13.29 -27.15 -34.92
C ALA A 19 -11.85 -26.73 -34.55
N ALA A 20 -11.41 -25.58 -35.08
CA ALA A 20 -10.17 -24.94 -34.68
C ALA A 20 -10.33 -24.39 -33.24
N ALA A 21 -9.84 -25.13 -32.25
CA ALA A 21 -9.76 -24.69 -30.87
C ALA A 21 -8.62 -23.67 -30.72
N GLY A 22 -8.96 -22.40 -30.54
CA GLY A 22 -8.01 -21.36 -30.16
C GLY A 22 -7.43 -21.64 -28.77
N LEU A 23 -6.11 -21.83 -28.70
CA LEU A 23 -5.36 -21.93 -27.44
C LEU A 23 -5.37 -20.55 -26.76
N ALA A 24 -6.29 -20.35 -25.82
CA ALA A 24 -6.20 -19.26 -24.86
C ALA A 24 -5.00 -19.53 -23.93
N LEU A 25 -3.94 -18.74 -24.08
CA LEU A 25 -2.77 -18.77 -23.19
C LEU A 25 -3.18 -18.31 -21.79
N VAL A 26 -3.47 -19.26 -20.90
CA VAL A 26 -3.68 -19.00 -19.48
C VAL A 26 -2.32 -18.68 -18.85
N VAL A 27 -2.01 -17.40 -18.72
CA VAL A 27 -0.79 -16.96 -18.03
C VAL A 27 -0.95 -17.31 -16.54
N PRO A 28 -0.01 -18.02 -15.90
CA PRO A 28 -0.18 -18.44 -14.51
C PRO A 28 -0.24 -17.23 -13.56
N ALA A 29 -1.29 -17.16 -12.74
CA ALA A 29 -1.57 -16.07 -11.80
C ALA A 29 -0.42 -15.77 -10.81
N ILE A 30 0.48 -16.74 -10.60
CA ILE A 30 1.68 -16.61 -9.76
C ILE A 30 2.70 -15.63 -10.37
N ALA A 31 2.90 -15.67 -11.70
CA ALA A 31 3.83 -14.77 -12.39
C ALA A 31 3.35 -13.32 -12.41
N GLN A 32 2.03 -13.11 -12.45
CA GLN A 32 1.43 -11.78 -12.38
C GLN A 32 1.61 -11.14 -10.99
N SER A 33 1.53 -11.95 -9.93
CA SER A 33 1.66 -11.49 -8.54
C SER A 33 3.09 -11.11 -8.19
N SER A 34 4.09 -11.90 -8.63
CA SER A 34 5.50 -11.60 -8.40
C SER A 34 5.94 -10.31 -9.09
N ASN A 35 5.49 -10.08 -10.33
CA ASN A 35 5.78 -8.87 -11.08
C ASN A 35 5.15 -7.61 -10.43
N ALA A 36 3.93 -7.73 -9.90
CA ALA A 36 3.26 -6.65 -9.20
C ALA A 36 3.98 -6.24 -7.91
N LEU A 37 4.42 -7.21 -7.09
CA LEU A 37 5.21 -6.92 -5.89
C LEU A 37 6.57 -6.31 -6.24
N ALA A 38 7.22 -6.78 -7.31
CA ALA A 38 8.46 -6.19 -7.79
C ALA A 38 8.29 -4.72 -8.22
N SER A 39 7.18 -4.40 -8.88
CA SER A 39 6.84 -3.02 -9.27
C SER A 39 6.63 -2.13 -8.05
N VAL A 40 5.93 -2.63 -7.02
CA VAL A 40 5.77 -1.90 -5.75
C VAL A 40 7.11 -1.70 -5.05
N GLN A 41 7.95 -2.73 -4.97
CA GLN A 41 9.29 -2.62 -4.39
C GLN A 41 10.12 -1.56 -5.14
N SER A 42 10.04 -1.55 -6.48
CA SER A 42 10.73 -0.58 -7.33
C SER A 42 10.24 0.84 -7.07
N HIS A 43 8.93 1.07 -7.02
CA HIS A 43 8.34 2.36 -6.66
C HIS A 43 8.79 2.84 -5.28
N LEU A 44 8.72 1.96 -4.28
CA LEU A 44 9.23 2.26 -2.96
C LEU A 44 10.70 2.64 -3.11
N LYS A 45 11.61 1.74 -3.49
CA LYS A 45 13.07 2.00 -3.56
C LYS A 45 13.45 3.28 -4.32
N SER A 46 12.78 3.60 -5.42
CA SER A 46 13.06 4.79 -6.25
C SER A 46 12.52 6.11 -5.69
N THR A 47 11.68 6.07 -4.65
CA THR A 47 11.18 7.26 -3.95
C THR A 47 12.07 7.63 -2.76
N SER A 48 13.14 8.40 -2.99
CA SER A 48 14.08 8.85 -1.95
C SER A 48 13.45 9.85 -0.97
N SER A 49 12.57 10.71 -1.45
CA SER A 49 11.79 11.66 -0.65
C SER A 49 10.43 11.90 -1.29
N MET A 50 9.46 12.34 -0.49
CA MET A 50 8.14 12.70 -0.98
C MET A 50 7.48 13.72 -0.05
N THR A 51 6.80 14.72 -0.62
CA THR A 51 5.79 15.49 0.10
C THR A 51 4.42 15.22 -0.51
N ALA A 52 3.38 15.18 0.32
CA ALA A 52 2.00 15.00 -0.14
C ALA A 52 1.02 15.69 0.82
N GLU A 53 -0.16 16.01 0.32
CA GLU A 53 -1.33 16.23 1.18
C GLU A 53 -1.93 14.88 1.56
N PHE A 54 -2.47 14.77 2.77
CA PHE A 54 -3.19 13.58 3.20
C PHE A 54 -4.57 13.90 3.79
N VAL A 55 -5.48 12.94 3.65
CA VAL A 55 -6.72 12.86 4.42
C VAL A 55 -6.71 11.55 5.19
N GLN A 56 -6.74 11.65 6.50
CA GLN A 56 -6.99 10.53 7.40
C GLN A 56 -8.48 10.41 7.66
N THR A 57 -9.01 9.20 7.54
CA THR A 57 -10.36 8.83 7.98
C THR A 57 -10.25 7.74 9.03
N ASP A 58 -10.83 7.97 10.21
CA ASP A 58 -10.85 6.99 11.30
C ASP A 58 -12.03 5.99 11.17
N ARG A 59 -12.17 5.10 12.14
CA ARG A 59 -13.25 4.10 12.19
C ARG A 59 -14.65 4.71 12.30
N ASN A 60 -14.77 5.93 12.83
CA ASN A 60 -16.02 6.66 13.02
C ASN A 60 -16.34 7.54 11.81
N GLY A 61 -15.49 7.53 10.77
CA GLY A 61 -15.61 8.40 9.60
C GLY A 61 -15.12 9.83 9.82
N GLN A 62 -14.51 10.14 10.97
CA GLN A 62 -13.93 11.46 11.22
C GLN A 62 -12.74 11.69 10.30
N ARG A 63 -12.69 12.88 9.71
CA ARG A 63 -11.69 13.24 8.70
C ARG A 63 -10.76 14.32 9.22
N LEU A 64 -9.46 14.01 9.20
CA LEU A 64 -8.40 14.96 9.48
C LEU A 64 -7.51 15.07 8.26
N THR A 65 -7.04 16.27 7.96
CA THR A 65 -6.14 16.54 6.83
C THR A 65 -4.78 16.98 7.34
N GLY A 66 -3.80 17.01 6.45
CA GLY A 66 -2.48 17.51 6.77
C GLY A 66 -1.46 17.29 5.67
N GLN A 67 -0.19 17.54 6.01
CA GLN A 67 0.95 17.33 5.15
C GLN A 67 1.75 16.10 5.57
N LEU A 68 2.01 15.23 4.61
CA LEU A 68 2.93 14.11 4.72
C LEU A 68 4.29 14.54 4.15
N THR A 69 5.35 14.31 4.92
CA THR A 69 6.74 14.41 4.44
C THR A 69 7.44 13.08 4.70
N LEU A 70 8.08 12.52 3.68
CA LEU A 70 8.84 11.29 3.75
C LEU A 70 10.25 11.54 3.23
N LYS A 71 11.23 10.95 3.91
CA LYS A 71 12.63 10.94 3.47
C LYS A 71 13.28 9.63 3.86
N ARG A 72 13.97 9.02 2.93
CA ARG A 72 14.73 7.79 3.17
C ARG A 72 16.05 8.07 3.88
N PRO A 73 16.55 7.12 4.69
CA PRO A 73 15.86 5.91 5.13
C PRO A 73 14.88 6.19 6.28
N GLY A 74 13.67 5.60 6.21
CA GLY A 74 12.73 5.46 7.33
C GLY A 74 12.16 6.72 8.01
N LYS A 75 12.46 7.94 7.54
CA LYS A 75 11.92 9.18 8.11
C LYS A 75 10.56 9.50 7.50
N ILE A 76 9.61 9.85 8.36
CA ILE A 76 8.26 10.25 7.96
C ILE A 76 7.72 11.29 8.94
N ARG A 77 6.85 12.18 8.47
CA ARG A 77 6.14 13.16 9.29
C ARG A 77 4.73 13.32 8.77
N PHE A 78 3.75 13.14 9.65
CA PHE A 78 2.37 13.56 9.45
C PHE A 78 2.13 14.81 10.26
N GLN A 79 2.10 15.95 9.59
CA GLN A 79 1.73 17.22 10.17
C GLN A 79 0.24 17.45 9.94
N TYR A 80 -0.57 17.38 10.99
CA TYR A 80 -2.00 17.62 10.89
C TYR A 80 -2.31 19.11 10.67
N GLN A 81 -3.51 19.38 10.14
CA GLN A 81 -4.06 20.70 9.88
C GLN A 81 -4.07 21.60 11.13
N LYS A 82 -4.16 22.92 10.90
CA LYS A 82 -4.24 23.92 11.98
C LYS A 82 -5.39 23.59 12.92
N GLY A 83 -5.13 23.70 14.23
CA GLY A 83 -6.11 23.38 15.28
C GLY A 83 -6.13 21.92 15.70
N VAL A 84 -5.35 21.04 15.05
CA VAL A 84 -5.15 19.65 15.48
C VAL A 84 -3.73 19.52 16.05
N PRO A 85 -3.57 19.54 17.38
CA PRO A 85 -2.27 19.52 18.06
C PRO A 85 -1.63 18.13 18.09
N LEU A 86 -1.84 17.33 17.04
CA LEU A 86 -1.29 15.99 16.88
C LEU A 86 -0.14 16.02 15.86
N LEU A 87 0.93 15.31 16.16
CA LEU A 87 2.08 15.13 15.28
C LEU A 87 2.52 13.67 15.31
N ILE A 88 2.75 13.08 14.15
CA ILE A 88 3.39 11.75 14.06
C ILE A 88 4.70 11.90 13.31
N VAL A 89 5.82 11.45 13.89
CA VAL A 89 7.15 11.50 13.30
C VAL A 89 7.85 10.15 13.41
N GLY A 90 8.37 9.65 12.30
CA GLY A 90 9.31 8.53 12.27
C GLY A 90 10.73 9.02 12.04
N ASP A 91 11.69 8.46 12.79
CA ASP A 91 13.12 8.77 12.69
C ASP A 91 13.95 7.66 12.00
N GLY A 92 13.27 6.65 11.45
CA GLY A 92 13.86 5.44 10.88
C GLY A 92 14.01 4.28 11.86
N SER A 93 14.01 4.55 13.16
CA SER A 93 14.02 3.51 14.21
C SER A 93 12.66 3.35 14.86
N SER A 94 12.01 4.47 15.15
CA SER A 94 10.79 4.56 15.95
C SER A 94 9.81 5.51 15.30
N LEU A 95 8.53 5.19 15.44
CA LEU A 95 7.43 6.11 15.17
C LEU A 95 7.01 6.72 16.51
N THR A 96 6.93 8.03 16.57
CA THR A 96 6.54 8.80 17.74
C THR A 96 5.28 9.58 17.42
N MET A 97 4.24 9.38 18.21
CA MET A 97 3.03 10.19 18.20
C MET A 97 3.08 11.15 19.38
N ILE A 98 2.87 12.43 19.07
CA ILE A 98 2.91 13.53 20.02
C ILE A 98 1.57 14.22 19.99
N ASP A 99 0.89 14.21 21.13
CA ASP A 99 -0.28 15.03 21.39
C ASP A 99 0.15 16.23 22.25
N TYR A 100 0.16 17.42 21.64
CA TYR A 100 0.56 18.65 22.28
C TYR A 100 -0.51 19.22 23.21
N GLU A 101 -1.78 18.85 23.04
CA GLU A 101 -2.89 19.33 23.87
C GLU A 101 -2.74 18.79 25.29
N VAL A 102 -2.57 17.48 25.39
CA VAL A 102 -2.44 16.77 26.67
C VAL A 102 -0.99 16.45 27.04
N ARG A 103 -0.03 16.96 26.26
CA ARG A 103 1.42 16.77 26.45
C ARG A 103 1.82 15.30 26.52
N GLN A 104 1.19 14.46 25.72
CA GLN A 104 1.45 13.03 25.68
C GLN A 104 2.39 12.68 24.54
N VAL A 105 3.37 11.82 24.83
CA VAL A 105 4.29 11.27 23.84
C VAL A 105 4.22 9.75 23.93
N GLN A 106 3.92 9.11 22.82
CA GLN A 106 3.94 7.66 22.67
C GLN A 106 4.95 7.31 21.58
N ARG A 107 5.83 6.34 21.85
CA ARG A 107 6.88 5.93 20.94
C ARG A 107 6.90 4.41 20.81
N TRP A 108 6.96 3.93 19.58
CA TRP A 108 7.04 2.51 19.28
C TRP A 108 8.07 2.26 18.16
N PRO A 109 8.75 1.10 18.15
CA PRO A 109 9.62 0.73 17.04
C PRO A 109 8.85 0.74 15.72
N VAL A 110 9.43 1.29 14.64
CA VAL A 110 8.77 1.32 13.31
C VAL A 110 8.37 -0.08 12.85
N LYS A 111 9.23 -1.08 13.12
CA LYS A 111 9.00 -2.50 12.83
C LYS A 111 7.77 -3.09 13.52
N ASN A 112 7.27 -2.47 14.58
CA ASN A 112 6.08 -2.88 15.33
C ASN A 112 4.80 -2.17 14.83
N SER A 113 4.87 -1.44 13.71
CA SER A 113 3.72 -0.69 13.17
C SER A 113 3.32 -1.21 11.79
N PRO A 114 2.03 -1.12 11.40
CA PRO A 114 1.60 -1.39 10.03
C PRO A 114 2.36 -0.54 9.00
N LEU A 115 2.70 0.71 9.35
CA LEU A 115 3.45 1.63 8.49
C LEU A 115 4.90 1.18 8.20
N GLY A 116 5.44 0.23 8.95
CA GLY A 116 6.81 -0.25 8.76
C GLY A 116 7.09 -0.73 7.33
N ALA A 117 6.10 -1.32 6.66
CA ALA A 117 6.23 -1.78 5.28
C ALA A 117 6.44 -0.65 4.24
N LEU A 118 5.97 0.57 4.54
CA LEU A 118 6.18 1.76 3.70
C LEU A 118 7.57 2.38 3.93
N LEU A 119 8.09 2.25 5.15
CA LEU A 119 9.28 2.96 5.62
C LEU A 119 10.57 2.17 5.41
N ASP A 120 10.49 0.85 5.33
CA ASP A 120 11.60 -0.06 5.06
C ASP A 120 11.52 -0.61 3.63
N PRO A 121 12.19 0.03 2.64
CA PRO A 121 12.14 -0.39 1.25
C PRO A 121 13.00 -1.64 0.97
N ASP A 122 13.80 -2.10 1.93
CA ASP A 122 14.66 -3.27 1.78
C ASP A 122 14.02 -4.54 2.34
N ARG A 123 12.90 -4.39 3.05
CA ARG A 123 12.07 -5.50 3.46
C ARG A 123 11.59 -6.27 2.24
N ASP A 124 11.87 -7.57 2.23
CA ASP A 124 11.40 -8.49 1.20
C ASP A 124 9.88 -8.65 1.31
N LEU A 125 9.14 -7.94 0.46
CA LEU A 125 7.68 -7.96 0.45
C LEU A 125 7.12 -9.34 0.12
N THR A 126 7.84 -10.22 -0.58
CA THR A 126 7.32 -11.55 -0.96
C THR A 126 7.02 -12.45 0.25
N LYS A 127 7.62 -12.17 1.41
CA LYS A 127 7.43 -12.92 2.66
C LYS A 127 6.22 -12.47 3.48
N TYR A 128 5.73 -11.26 3.25
CA TYR A 128 4.75 -10.59 4.12
C TYR A 128 3.61 -9.93 3.35
N ALA A 129 3.72 -9.83 2.02
CA ALA A 129 2.79 -9.11 1.17
C ALA A 129 2.05 -10.05 0.24
N LYS A 130 0.77 -9.78 0.02
CA LYS A 130 -0.06 -10.41 -1.01
C LYS A 130 -0.69 -9.33 -1.88
N VAL A 131 -0.79 -9.62 -3.17
CA VAL A 131 -1.52 -8.79 -4.12
C VAL A 131 -3.01 -9.10 -3.99
N LEU A 132 -3.82 -8.06 -3.82
CA LEU A 132 -5.27 -8.18 -3.78
C LEU A 132 -5.85 -7.84 -5.16
N PRO A 133 -6.81 -8.64 -5.68
CA PRO A 133 -7.50 -8.33 -6.93
C PRO A 133 -8.38 -7.09 -6.75
N THR A 134 -8.30 -6.18 -7.72
CA THR A 134 -8.99 -4.88 -7.70
C THR A 134 -10.09 -4.77 -8.75
N GLY A 135 -10.16 -5.72 -9.70
CA GLY A 135 -11.04 -5.66 -10.87
C GLY A 135 -10.64 -4.60 -11.92
N ASN A 136 -9.61 -3.81 -11.65
CA ASN A 136 -9.10 -2.76 -12.54
C ASN A 136 -7.60 -2.96 -12.76
N GLY A 137 -7.18 -3.16 -14.02
CA GLY A 137 -5.77 -3.41 -14.38
C GLY A 137 -4.81 -2.25 -14.08
N ASP A 138 -5.34 -1.04 -13.90
CA ASP A 138 -4.57 0.17 -13.56
C ASP A 138 -4.41 0.37 -12.05
N VAL A 139 -5.14 -0.39 -11.24
CA VAL A 139 -5.11 -0.30 -9.77
C VAL A 139 -4.44 -1.56 -9.21
N LEU A 140 -3.38 -1.37 -8.44
CA LEU A 140 -2.70 -2.43 -7.74
C LEU A 140 -2.91 -2.27 -6.23
N SER A 141 -3.46 -3.29 -5.57
CA SER A 141 -3.63 -3.31 -4.11
C SER A 141 -2.70 -4.35 -3.50
N VAL A 142 -1.94 -3.96 -2.48
CA VAL A 142 -0.99 -4.84 -1.79
C VAL A 142 -1.27 -4.80 -0.30
N GLU A 143 -1.67 -5.94 0.25
CA GLU A 143 -1.81 -6.14 1.69
C GLU A 143 -0.50 -6.68 2.25
N VAL A 144 0.02 -6.04 3.30
CA VAL A 144 1.19 -6.48 4.06
C VAL A 144 0.76 -6.84 5.48
N LYS A 145 1.09 -8.06 5.89
CA LYS A 145 0.81 -8.63 7.21
C LYS A 145 1.98 -9.52 7.63
N ASP A 146 2.42 -9.37 8.87
CA ASP A 146 3.42 -10.27 9.43
C ASP A 146 2.73 -11.46 10.12
N PRO A 147 2.78 -12.69 9.57
CA PRO A 147 2.11 -13.84 10.18
C PRO A 147 2.76 -14.24 11.51
N LYS A 148 4.02 -13.87 11.76
CA LYS A 148 4.73 -14.14 13.02
C LYS A 148 4.45 -13.07 14.08
N ARG A 149 3.87 -11.94 13.68
CA ARG A 149 3.56 -10.79 14.54
C ARG A 149 2.18 -10.21 14.21
N PRO A 150 1.10 -11.02 14.33
CA PRO A 150 -0.25 -10.56 14.03
C PRO A 150 -0.70 -9.38 14.91
N GLU A 151 -0.09 -9.21 16.08
CA GLU A 151 -0.35 -8.11 17.01
C GLU A 151 -0.01 -6.72 16.44
N TYR A 152 0.79 -6.66 15.37
CA TYR A 152 1.11 -5.41 14.66
C TYR A 152 0.08 -5.05 13.60
N GLY A 153 -0.92 -5.90 13.37
CA GLY A 153 -2.01 -5.60 12.44
C GLY A 153 -1.65 -5.79 10.98
N THR A 154 -2.27 -5.00 10.10
CA THR A 154 -2.18 -5.13 8.64
C THR A 154 -2.22 -3.77 7.97
N ILE A 155 -1.48 -3.60 6.88
CA ILE A 155 -1.57 -2.42 6.02
C ILE A 155 -1.93 -2.85 4.60
N THR A 156 -2.92 -2.21 3.99
CA THR A 156 -3.27 -2.41 2.58
C THR A 156 -2.99 -1.13 1.82
N MET A 157 -1.97 -1.15 0.98
CA MET A 157 -1.56 -0.03 0.13
C MET A 157 -2.24 -0.12 -1.23
N VAL A 158 -2.71 1.01 -1.74
CA VAL A 158 -3.36 1.10 -3.05
C VAL A 158 -2.51 1.98 -3.95
N PHE A 159 -2.04 1.41 -5.05
CA PHE A 159 -1.26 2.06 -6.08
C PHE A 159 -2.08 2.20 -7.36
N VAL A 160 -1.75 3.20 -8.15
CA VAL A 160 -2.20 3.33 -9.54
C VAL A 160 -1.02 3.43 -10.47
N ARG A 161 -1.16 2.93 -11.70
CA ARG A 161 -0.16 3.12 -12.76
C ARG A 161 0.01 4.59 -13.07
N ASP A 162 1.25 5.03 -13.11
CA ASP A 162 1.61 6.42 -13.40
C ASP A 162 3.06 6.47 -13.88
N GLY A 163 3.25 6.70 -15.19
CA GLY A 163 4.57 6.77 -15.81
C GLY A 163 5.43 7.95 -15.34
N ALA A 164 4.84 8.98 -14.73
CA ALA A 164 5.57 10.11 -14.18
C ALA A 164 6.05 9.87 -12.73
N ALA A 165 5.53 8.84 -12.06
CA ALA A 165 5.91 8.51 -10.70
C ALA A 165 7.08 7.50 -10.66
N PRO A 166 7.92 7.53 -9.61
CA PRO A 166 9.03 6.59 -9.47
C PRO A 166 8.55 5.13 -9.57
N GLY A 167 9.25 4.30 -10.35
CA GLY A 167 8.86 2.90 -10.55
C GLY A 167 7.53 2.69 -11.30
N GLY A 168 6.97 3.73 -11.95
CA GLY A 168 5.76 3.62 -12.77
C GLY A 168 4.45 3.48 -11.98
N LEU A 169 4.49 3.71 -10.67
CA LEU A 169 3.34 3.62 -9.77
C LEU A 169 3.24 4.86 -8.90
N ARG A 170 2.02 5.25 -8.56
CA ARG A 170 1.73 6.29 -7.56
C ARG A 170 0.94 5.67 -6.42
N LEU A 171 1.42 5.82 -5.19
CA LEU A 171 0.69 5.41 -3.98
C LEU A 171 -0.51 6.35 -3.78
N ARG A 172 -1.74 5.86 -3.98
CA ARG A 172 -2.95 6.64 -3.67
C ARG A 172 -3.21 6.78 -2.18
N GLY A 173 -2.73 5.84 -1.39
CA GLY A 173 -3.01 5.79 0.03
C GLY A 173 -2.96 4.38 0.58
N TRP A 174 -3.37 4.22 1.83
CA TRP A 174 -3.43 2.92 2.48
C TRP A 174 -4.53 2.84 3.53
N VAL A 175 -4.89 1.62 3.90
CA VAL A 175 -5.73 1.32 5.05
C VAL A 175 -4.90 0.52 6.04
N ALA A 176 -4.79 1.00 7.27
CA ALA A 176 -4.19 0.27 8.38
C ALA A 176 -5.30 -0.30 9.27
N LEU A 177 -5.09 -1.54 9.71
CA LEU A 177 -5.86 -2.22 10.75
C LEU A 177 -4.88 -2.58 11.86
N ASP A 178 -5.13 -2.17 13.11
CA ASP A 178 -4.34 -2.62 14.26
C ASP A 178 -4.85 -3.95 14.82
N SER A 179 -4.20 -4.47 15.87
CA SER A 179 -4.60 -5.72 16.54
C SER A 179 -5.95 -5.65 17.27
N GLN A 180 -6.45 -4.46 17.51
CA GLN A 180 -7.78 -4.21 18.08
C GLN A 180 -8.83 -3.99 16.96
N ASN A 181 -8.45 -4.21 15.70
CA ASN A 181 -9.27 -4.00 14.51
C ASN A 181 -9.71 -2.53 14.33
N ASN A 182 -8.98 -1.58 14.91
CA ASN A 182 -9.20 -0.17 14.61
C ASN A 182 -8.69 0.13 13.21
N ARG A 183 -9.57 0.71 12.39
CA ARG A 183 -9.31 1.04 11.00
C ARG A 183 -8.96 2.50 10.84
N THR A 184 -7.85 2.75 10.17
CA THR A 184 -7.42 4.09 9.74
C THR A 184 -7.13 4.07 8.26
N ARG A 185 -7.80 4.93 7.49
CA ARG A 185 -7.53 5.13 6.06
C ARG A 185 -6.77 6.42 5.87
N ILE A 186 -5.70 6.38 5.06
CA ILE A 186 -4.98 7.55 4.57
C ILE A 186 -5.16 7.61 3.06
N ASP A 187 -5.64 8.73 2.54
CA ASP A 187 -5.65 9.07 1.12
C ASP A 187 -4.62 10.18 0.86
N LEU A 188 -3.81 10.03 -0.19
CA LEU A 188 -2.76 10.97 -0.57
C LEU A 188 -3.12 11.73 -1.84
N SER A 189 -2.72 13.00 -1.89
CA SER A 189 -2.84 13.86 -3.07
C SER A 189 -1.65 14.82 -3.16
N ASN A 190 -1.53 15.53 -4.29
CA ASN A 190 -0.50 16.55 -4.51
C ASN A 190 0.93 16.05 -4.21
N GLN A 191 1.21 14.80 -4.59
CA GLN A 191 2.49 14.15 -4.36
C GLN A 191 3.59 14.80 -5.20
N LYS A 192 4.70 15.15 -4.54
CA LYS A 192 5.93 15.60 -5.17
C LYS A 192 7.05 14.65 -4.76
N PHE A 193 7.60 13.93 -5.72
CA PHE A 193 8.62 12.93 -5.50
C PHE A 193 10.03 13.51 -5.63
N ASN A 194 10.96 12.95 -4.87
CA ASN A 194 12.40 13.21 -4.95
C ASN A 194 12.78 14.69 -4.86
N VAL A 195 11.95 15.48 -4.16
CA VAL A 195 12.22 16.88 -3.83
C VAL A 195 13.16 17.01 -2.64
N ALA A 196 13.88 18.13 -2.55
CA ALA A 196 14.75 18.38 -1.40
C ALA A 196 13.95 18.46 -0.09
N VAL A 197 14.32 17.63 0.89
CA VAL A 197 13.75 17.63 2.24
C VAL A 197 14.89 17.69 3.25
N ALA A 198 14.92 18.77 4.04
CA ALA A 198 15.91 18.95 5.09
C ALA A 198 15.66 17.99 6.27
N ASP A 199 16.72 17.51 6.92
CA ASP A 199 16.57 16.64 8.10
C ASP A 199 15.90 17.34 9.28
N SER A 200 15.96 18.68 9.33
CA SER A 200 15.24 19.49 10.30
C SER A 200 13.72 19.33 10.22
N ALA A 201 13.16 18.91 9.08
CA ALA A 201 11.72 18.67 8.92
C ALA A 201 11.19 17.60 9.89
N PHE A 202 12.05 16.67 10.32
CA PHE A 202 11.69 15.57 11.22
C PHE A 202 12.01 15.89 12.69
N LYS A 203 12.47 17.10 13.00
CA LYS A 203 12.63 17.53 14.39
C LYS A 203 11.28 17.91 14.99
N TRP A 204 11.15 17.66 16.29
CA TRP A 204 9.98 18.02 17.09
C TRP A 204 10.42 18.36 18.51
N THR A 205 9.59 19.11 19.22
CA THR A 205 9.85 19.53 20.61
C THR A 205 9.03 18.65 21.54
N ASP A 206 9.67 18.10 22.58
CA ASP A 206 8.97 17.31 23.60
C ASP A 206 8.07 18.22 24.46
N PRO A 207 6.74 17.99 24.50
CA PRO A 207 5.82 18.81 25.28
C PRO A 207 5.81 18.45 26.78
N ARG A 208 6.43 17.34 27.17
CA ARG A 208 6.44 16.89 28.57
C ARG A 208 7.34 17.79 29.41
N PRO A 209 7.04 18.00 30.69
CA PRO A 209 7.92 18.74 31.59
C PRO A 209 9.31 18.11 31.61
N LYS A 210 10.36 18.92 31.49
CA LYS A 210 11.72 18.45 31.77
C LYS A 210 11.75 17.99 33.22
N GLN A 211 11.98 16.71 33.47
CA GLN A 211 12.28 16.25 34.81
C GLN A 211 13.57 16.96 35.25
N ARG A 212 13.44 17.93 36.16
CA ARG A 212 14.60 18.46 36.89
C ARG A 212 15.16 17.28 37.67
N GLY A 213 16.34 16.81 37.28
CA GLY A 213 17.03 15.73 37.93
C GLY A 213 17.12 15.98 39.43
N ARG A 214 16.72 14.99 40.21
CA ARG A 214 17.00 14.90 41.64
C ARG A 214 18.53 14.83 41.75
N VAL A 215 19.14 15.95 42.11
CA VAL A 215 20.53 16.00 42.55
C VAL A 215 20.54 15.29 43.91
N GLY A 216 21.08 14.08 43.94
CA GLY A 216 21.50 13.41 45.16
C GLY A 216 22.97 13.69 45.40
#